data_AF-A0A497NP80-F1
#
_entry.id   AF-A0A497NP80-F1
#
_cell.length_a   1.000
_cell.length_b   1.000
_cell.length_c   1.000
_cell.angle_alpha   90.00
_cell.angle_beta   90.00
_cell.angle_gamma   90.00
#
_symmetry.space_group_name_H-M   'P 1'
#
loop_
_entity.id
_entity.type
_entity.pdbx_description
1 polymer ?
#
loop_
_entity_poly.entity_id
_entity_poly.type
_entity_poly.pdbx_seq_one_letter_code
_entity_poly.pdbx_strand_id
1 'polypeptide(L)' 'AREGKRLTSHGELWEHKEHVVAELGTWVRDAWAHASSMHVNSHEGWATAADVREALGQVEKLVQAVSKALS' A
#
# COMPACT_ATOMS: atom_id res chain seq x y z
N ALA A 1 7.75 -7.77 -11.10
CA ALA A 1 8.92 -8.49 -10.55
C ALA A 1 8.76 -10.00 -10.71
N ARG A 2 7.87 -10.69 -9.97
CA ARG A 2 7.55 -12.13 -10.18
C ARG A 2 6.95 -12.44 -11.55
N GLU A 3 5.95 -11.67 -11.97
CA GLU A 3 5.28 -11.87 -13.27
C GLU A 3 5.99 -11.19 -14.46
N GLY A 4 7.16 -10.57 -14.26
CA GLY A 4 7.82 -9.77 -15.31
C GLY A 4 7.04 -8.53 -15.78
N LYS A 5 5.81 -8.30 -15.28
CA LYS A 5 5.00 -7.13 -15.61
C LYS A 5 5.48 -5.87 -14.90
N ARG A 6 5.46 -4.75 -15.63
CA ARG A 6 5.60 -3.39 -15.11
C ARG A 6 4.20 -2.79 -15.00
N LEU A 7 3.83 -2.36 -13.81
CA LEU A 7 2.63 -1.55 -13.61
C LEU A 7 2.92 -0.13 -14.10
N THR A 8 2.02 0.42 -14.90
CA THR A 8 2.17 1.68 -15.65
C THR A 8 1.15 2.74 -15.27
N SER A 9 0.12 2.39 -14.51
CA SER A 9 -0.91 3.33 -14.06
C SER A 9 -1.37 3.08 -12.62
N HIS A 10 -2.03 4.08 -12.03
CA HIS A 10 -2.70 3.91 -10.74
C HIS A 10 -3.81 2.85 -10.82
N GLY A 11 -4.57 2.79 -11.91
CA GLY A 11 -5.61 1.78 -12.10
C GLY A 11 -5.04 0.35 -12.03
N GLU A 12 -3.95 0.11 -12.75
CA GLU A 12 -3.27 -1.19 -12.71
C GLU A 12 -2.73 -1.52 -11.32
N LEU A 13 -2.26 -0.51 -10.55
CA LEU A 13 -1.82 -0.73 -9.17
C LEU A 13 -3.00 -1.08 -8.24
N TRP A 14 -4.15 -0.43 -8.42
CA TRP A 14 -5.38 -0.69 -7.66
C TRP A 14 -5.92 -2.10 -7.89
N GLU A 15 -5.84 -2.58 -9.14
CA GLU A 15 -6.17 -3.96 -9.51
C GLU A 15 -5.13 -4.94 -8.98
N HIS A 16 -3.85 -4.63 -9.14
CA HIS A 16 -2.75 -5.50 -8.70
C HIS A 16 -2.78 -5.76 -7.18
N LYS A 17 -3.21 -4.77 -6.40
CA LYS A 17 -3.43 -4.91 -4.95
C LYS A 17 -4.32 -6.13 -4.61
N GLU A 18 -5.26 -6.53 -5.47
CA GLU A 18 -6.10 -7.71 -5.23
C GLU A 18 -5.28 -9.02 -5.18
N HIS A 19 -4.23 -9.15 -6.00
CA HIS A 19 -3.32 -10.29 -5.93
C HIS A 19 -2.53 -10.30 -4.63
N VAL A 20 -2.06 -9.13 -4.18
CA VAL A 20 -1.32 -8.98 -2.92
C VAL A 20 -2.23 -9.30 -1.73
N VAL A 21 -3.51 -8.92 -1.77
CA VAL A 21 -4.52 -9.29 -0.76
C VAL A 21 -4.74 -10.80 -0.72
N ALA A 22 -4.82 -11.46 -1.88
CA ALA A 22 -4.99 -12.91 -1.95
C ALA A 22 -3.79 -13.66 -1.35
N GLU A 23 -2.57 -13.14 -1.54
CA GLU A 23 -1.33 -13.77 -1.05
C GLU A 23 -1.05 -13.47 0.43
N LEU A 24 -1.21 -12.21 0.85
CA LEU A 24 -0.77 -11.75 2.18
C LEU A 24 -1.92 -11.56 3.18
N GLY A 25 -3.17 -11.54 2.71
CA GLY A 25 -4.38 -11.41 3.52
C GLY A 25 -5.05 -10.04 3.46
N THR A 26 -6.25 -9.96 4.03
CA THR A 26 -7.15 -8.80 3.92
C THR A 26 -6.61 -7.51 4.54
N TRP A 27 -5.69 -7.60 5.52
CA TRP A 27 -5.03 -6.44 6.14
C TRP A 27 -4.28 -5.55 5.13
N VAL A 28 -3.92 -6.08 3.96
CA VAL A 28 -3.35 -5.30 2.85
C VAL A 28 -4.30 -4.19 2.40
N ARG A 29 -5.63 -4.42 2.46
CA ARG A 29 -6.62 -3.39 2.10
C ARG A 29 -6.56 -2.20 3.05
N ASP A 30 -6.35 -2.45 4.34
CA ASP A 30 -6.25 -1.41 5.35
C ASP A 30 -4.97 -0.60 5.15
N ALA A 31 -3.83 -1.28 4.99
CA ALA A 31 -2.55 -0.61 4.69
C ALA A 31 -2.62 0.21 3.39
N TRP A 32 -3.26 -0.30 2.35
CA TRP A 32 -3.52 0.41 1.11
C TRP A 32 -4.40 1.65 1.31
N ALA A 33 -5.46 1.55 2.11
CA ALA A 33 -6.35 2.66 2.43
C ALA A 33 -5.61 3.77 3.18
N HIS A 34 -4.76 3.42 4.15
CA HIS A 34 -3.89 4.37 4.84
C HIS A 34 -2.92 5.06 3.88
N ALA A 35 -2.26 4.30 2.99
CA ALA A 35 -1.36 4.86 1.98
C ALA A 35 -2.10 5.84 1.06
N SER A 36 -3.29 5.46 0.58
CA SER A 36 -4.12 6.29 -0.30
C SER A 36 -4.58 7.57 0.40
N SER A 37 -4.97 7.48 1.67
CA SER A 37 -5.34 8.63 2.48
C SER A 37 -4.17 9.61 2.64
N MET A 38 -2.94 9.12 2.85
CA MET A 38 -1.75 9.96 2.92
C MET A 38 -1.38 10.59 1.58
N HIS A 39 -1.61 9.91 0.46
CA HIS A 39 -1.41 10.48 -0.87
C HIS A 39 -2.37 11.63 -1.18
N VAL A 40 -3.62 11.55 -0.72
CA VAL A 40 -4.55 12.69 -0.80
C VAL A 40 -4.08 13.81 0.14
N ASN A 41 -3.77 13.47 1.39
CA ASN A 41 -3.35 14.43 2.39
C ASN A 41 -2.01 15.12 2.11
N SER A 42 -1.15 14.58 1.23
CA SER A 42 0.09 15.26 0.84
C SER A 42 -0.16 16.59 0.14
N HIS A 43 -1.37 16.79 -0.41
CA HIS A 43 -1.80 18.04 -1.03
C HIS A 43 -2.67 18.87 -0.08
N GLU A 44 -3.56 18.21 0.65
CA GLU A 44 -4.59 18.88 1.45
C GLU A 44 -4.11 19.33 2.85
N GLY A 45 -3.15 18.60 3.44
CA GLY A 45 -2.59 18.94 4.75
C GLY A 45 -3.54 18.74 5.94
N TRP A 46 -4.57 17.90 5.82
CA TRP A 46 -5.53 17.66 6.91
C TRP A 46 -5.06 16.62 7.93
N ALA A 47 -4.19 15.69 7.53
CA ALA A 47 -3.71 14.61 8.37
C ALA A 47 -2.95 15.13 9.60
N THR A 48 -3.27 14.59 10.76
CA THR A 48 -2.51 14.86 11.98
C THR A 48 -1.20 14.08 11.98
N ALA A 49 -0.25 14.47 12.84
CA ALA A 49 0.96 13.70 13.02
C ALA A 49 0.71 12.26 13.52
N ALA A 50 -0.42 12.01 14.20
CA ALA A 50 -0.81 10.68 14.61
C ALA A 50 -1.26 9.83 13.40
N ASP A 51 -2.06 10.42 12.50
CA ASP A 51 -2.50 9.76 11.27
C ASP A 51 -1.31 9.38 10.38
N VAL A 52 -0.33 10.28 10.25
CA VAL A 52 0.91 10.03 9.48
C VAL A 52 1.71 8.88 10.08
N ARG A 53 1.86 8.82 11.41
CA ARG A 53 2.59 7.74 12.09
C ARG A 53 1.91 6.38 11.94
N GLU A 54 0.59 6.35 12.09
CA GLU A 54 -0.18 5.11 11.90
C GLU A 54 -0.06 4.62 10.45
N ALA A 55 -0.27 5.50 9.48
CA ALA A 55 -0.14 5.15 8.07
C ALA A 55 1.27 4.66 7.74
N LEU A 56 2.32 5.30 8.27
CA LEU A 56 3.70 4.87 8.08
C LEU A 56 3.93 3.43 8.59
N GLY A 57 3.44 3.10 9.79
CA GLY A 57 3.56 1.76 10.34
C GLY A 57 2.86 0.68 9.50
N GLN A 58 1.66 0.98 8.99
CA GLN A 58 0.92 0.06 8.12
C GLN A 58 1.61 -0.14 6.77
N VAL A 59 2.11 0.94 6.17
CA VAL A 59 2.86 0.89 4.90
C VAL A 59 4.18 0.15 5.06
N GLU A 60 4.92 0.38 6.15
CA GLU A 60 6.16 -0.33 6.42
C GLU A 60 5.92 -1.83 6.53
N LYS A 61 4.91 -2.25 7.30
CA LYS A 61 4.51 -3.66 7.40
C LYS A 61 4.18 -4.26 6.02
N LEU A 62 3.44 -3.53 5.18
CA LEU A 62 3.11 -3.95 3.82
C LEU A 62 4.36 -4.15 2.96
N VAL A 63 5.25 -3.16 2.90
CA VAL A 63 6.49 -3.23 2.11
C VAL A 63 7.38 -4.38 2.56
N GLN A 64 7.53 -4.56 3.88
CA GLN A 64 8.32 -5.68 4.42
C GLN A 64 7.71 -7.05 4.06
N ALA A 65 6.38 -7.19 4.14
CA ALA A 65 5.71 -8.43 3.79
C ALA A 65 5.86 -8.76 2.29
N VAL A 66 5.67 -7.76 1.41
CA VAL A 66 5.89 -7.92 -0.03
C VAL A 66 7.35 -8.26 -0.34
N SER A 67 8.31 -7.59 0.30
CA SER A 67 9.74 -7.88 0.12
C SER A 67 10.09 -9.32 0.52
N LYS A 68 9.51 -9.81 1.62
CA LYS A 68 9.68 -11.20 2.07
C LYS A 68 9.06 -12.21 1.09
N ALA A 69 7.89 -11.90 0.51
CA ALA A 69 7.25 -12.76 -0.48
C ALA A 69 8.00 -12.81 -1.83
N LEU A 70 8.80 -11.78 -2.14
CA LEU A 70 9.62 -11.72 -3.35
C LEU A 70 11.00 -12.37 -3.20
N SER A 71 11.45 -12.64 -1.96
CA SER A 71 12.71 -13.34 -1.66
C SER A 71 12.55 -14.84 -1.84
#